data_AF-A0A0M3JDL1-F1
#
_entry.id   AF-A0A0M3JDL1-F1
#
_cell.length_a   1.000
_cell.length_b   1.000
_cell.length_c   1.000
_cell.angle_alpha   90.00
_cell.angle_beta   90.00
_cell.angle_gamma   90.00
#
_symmetry.space_group_name_H-M   'P 1'
#
loop_
_entity.id
_entity.type
_entity.pdbx_description
1 polymer ?
#
loop_
_entity_poly.entity_id
_entity_poly.type
_entity_poly.pdbx_seq_one_letter_code
_entity_poly.pdbx_strand_id
1 'polypeptide(L)'
;LRRLKSEVEKQLPEKTEHVVKCPLSKRQRYLYDDFMSLRSTRENLRSGNVMSVLNIVMQLRKCCNHPNLFEPRPVVSPFAMQALSVTVPAMLLDLCKSANSNEDIPSIPECLRLSHLMRGSQFAWSEIRRLSAGRTLIEELNSQQQQ
;
A
#
# COMPACT_ATOMS: atom_id res chain seq x y z
N LEU A 1 -11.69 49.70 -26.72
CA LEU A 1 -11.55 49.24 -28.12
C LEU A 1 -10.68 47.98 -28.14
N ARG A 2 -11.17 46.87 -28.68
CA ARG A 2 -10.42 45.61 -28.80
C ARG A 2 -9.66 45.65 -30.14
N ARG A 3 -8.33 45.59 -30.13
CA ARG A 3 -7.46 45.60 -31.33
C ARG A 3 -6.66 44.29 -31.42
N LEU A 4 -6.29 43.90 -32.64
CA LEU A 4 -5.48 42.70 -32.86
C LEU A 4 -4.00 43.01 -32.60
N LYS A 5 -3.22 42.05 -32.08
CA LYS A 5 -1.76 42.22 -31.89
C LYS A 5 -1.03 42.57 -33.18
N SER A 6 -1.52 42.09 -34.32
CA SER A 6 -1.05 42.43 -35.66
C SER A 6 -1.16 43.92 -36.00
N GLU A 7 -2.12 44.64 -35.40
CA GLU A 7 -2.37 46.06 -35.68
C GLU A 7 -1.57 47.00 -34.78
N VAL A 8 -1.08 46.51 -33.63
CA VAL A 8 -0.48 47.35 -32.58
C VAL A 8 1.02 47.12 -32.44
N GLU A 9 1.52 45.90 -32.57
CA GLU A 9 2.91 45.54 -32.25
C GLU A 9 3.62 44.84 -33.41
N LYS A 10 4.08 45.63 -34.40
CA LYS A 10 4.76 45.12 -35.62
C LYS A 10 6.16 44.54 -35.39
N GLN A 11 6.73 44.73 -34.20
CA GLN A 11 8.07 44.24 -33.84
C GLN A 11 8.03 42.88 -33.12
N LEU A 12 6.84 42.32 -32.86
CA LEU A 12 6.72 41.01 -32.23
C LEU A 12 7.09 39.89 -33.22
N PRO A 13 7.88 38.89 -32.79
CA PRO A 13 8.16 37.71 -33.60
C PRO A 13 6.90 36.85 -33.79
N GLU A 14 6.91 36.03 -34.83
CA GLU A 14 5.81 35.13 -35.14
C GLU A 14 5.65 34.05 -34.05
N LYS A 15 4.39 33.78 -33.67
CA LYS A 15 4.06 32.73 -32.69
C LYS A 15 4.14 31.37 -33.36
N THR A 16 5.10 30.54 -32.95
CA THR A 16 5.16 29.13 -33.34
C THR A 16 4.54 28.24 -32.26
N GLU A 17 3.84 27.18 -32.66
CA GLU A 17 3.26 26.19 -31.75
C GLU A 17 3.94 24.82 -31.96
N HIS A 18 4.54 24.29 -30.90
CA HIS A 18 5.17 22.97 -30.92
C HIS A 18 4.31 21.96 -30.16
N VAL A 19 3.80 20.95 -30.87
CA VAL A 19 2.98 19.88 -30.28
C VAL A 19 3.86 18.68 -29.97
N VAL A 20 4.13 18.47 -28.67
CA VAL A 20 4.90 17.31 -28.18
C VAL A 20 3.94 16.25 -27.66
N LYS A 21 4.01 15.03 -28.23
CA LYS A 21 3.21 13.89 -27.77
C LYS A 21 3.96 13.14 -26.67
N CYS A 22 3.34 13.00 -25.50
CA CYS A 22 3.92 12.30 -24.36
C CYS A 22 3.19 10.96 -24.10
N PRO A 23 3.89 9.83 -23.93
CA PRO A 23 3.28 8.58 -23.53
C PRO A 23 2.91 8.57 -22.04
N LEU A 24 1.91 7.77 -21.67
CA LEU A 24 1.56 7.53 -20.27
C LEU A 24 2.59 6.67 -19.55
N SER A 25 2.85 6.98 -18.27
CA SER A 25 3.67 6.15 -17.40
C SER A 25 3.00 4.81 -17.07
N LYS A 26 3.78 3.81 -16.61
CA LYS A 26 3.26 2.48 -16.24
C LYS A 26 2.16 2.55 -15.18
N ARG A 27 2.36 3.36 -14.13
CA ARG A 27 1.37 3.54 -13.05
C ARG A 27 0.11 4.24 -13.57
N GLN A 28 0.24 5.28 -14.40
CA GLN A 28 -0.92 5.95 -14.98
C GLN A 28 -1.73 5.01 -15.88
N ARG A 29 -1.06 4.15 -16.67
CA ARG A 29 -1.74 3.15 -17.49
C ARG A 29 -2.52 2.17 -16.62
N TYR A 30 -1.89 1.64 -15.57
CA TYR A 30 -2.58 0.77 -14.62
C TYR A 30 -3.82 1.43 -14.00
N LEU A 31 -3.68 2.66 -13.46
CA LEU A 31 -4.81 3.38 -12.86
C LEU A 31 -5.91 3.71 -13.88
N TYR A 32 -5.53 4.03 -15.11
CA TYR A 32 -6.46 4.30 -16.20
C TYR A 32 -7.28 3.05 -16.56
N ASP A 33 -6.60 1.92 -16.76
CA ASP A 33 -7.22 0.66 -17.14
C ASP A 33 -8.09 0.12 -16.00
N ASP A 34 -7.61 0.21 -14.76
CA ASP A 34 -8.37 -0.18 -13.56
C ASP A 34 -9.66 0.66 -13.44
N PHE A 35 -9.55 1.98 -13.61
CA PHE A 35 -10.71 2.86 -13.60
C PHE A 35 -11.72 2.58 -14.73
N MET A 36 -11.23 2.24 -15.92
CA MET A 36 -12.08 1.84 -17.06
C MET A 36 -12.71 0.46 -16.89
N SER A 37 -12.08 -0.41 -16.09
CA SER A 37 -12.57 -1.75 -15.82
C SER A 37 -13.75 -1.77 -14.82
N LEU A 38 -13.86 -0.74 -13.98
CA LEU A 38 -14.93 -0.59 -12.99
C LEU A 38 -16.31 -0.76 -13.62
N ARG A 39 -17.16 -1.61 -13.01
CA ARG A 39 -18.52 -1.85 -13.51
C ARG A 39 -19.34 -0.56 -13.56
N SER A 40 -19.21 0.27 -12.54
CA SER A 40 -19.93 1.54 -12.42
C SER A 40 -19.57 2.52 -13.55
N THR A 41 -18.30 2.63 -13.93
CA THR A 41 -17.88 3.53 -15.02
C THR A 41 -18.42 3.02 -16.36
N ARG A 42 -18.35 1.71 -16.60
CA ARG A 42 -18.89 1.08 -17.82
C ARG A 42 -20.40 1.22 -17.94
N GLU A 43 -21.14 1.11 -16.85
CA GLU A 43 -22.59 1.28 -16.82
C GLU A 43 -22.99 2.73 -17.08
N ASN A 44 -22.30 3.69 -16.45
CA ASN A 44 -22.52 5.12 -16.68
C ASN A 44 -22.18 5.55 -18.12
N LEU A 45 -21.15 4.95 -18.72
CA LEU A 45 -20.84 5.16 -20.13
C LEU A 45 -21.92 4.58 -21.06
N ARG A 46 -22.54 3.46 -20.68
CA ARG A 46 -23.64 2.82 -21.43
C ARG A 46 -24.97 3.54 -21.28
N SER A 47 -25.26 4.10 -20.11
CA SER A 47 -26.50 4.83 -19.85
C SER A 47 -26.58 6.15 -20.63
N GLY A 48 -25.44 6.69 -21.09
CA GLY A 48 -25.38 7.84 -21.98
C GLY A 48 -25.68 9.18 -21.30
N ASN A 49 -25.77 9.22 -19.97
CA ASN A 49 -25.99 10.46 -19.25
C ASN A 49 -24.76 11.37 -19.34
N VAL A 50 -24.90 12.51 -20.01
CA VAL A 50 -23.81 13.48 -20.26
C VAL A 50 -23.10 13.89 -18.98
N MET A 51 -23.82 14.08 -17.87
CA MET A 51 -23.22 14.47 -16.60
C MET A 51 -22.31 13.37 -16.03
N SER A 52 -22.72 12.11 -16.18
CA SER A 52 -21.92 10.96 -15.74
C SER A 52 -20.65 10.82 -16.60
N VAL A 53 -20.77 11.02 -17.91
CA VAL A 53 -19.64 10.97 -18.85
C VAL A 53 -18.66 12.11 -18.57
N LEU A 54 -19.14 13.32 -18.32
CA LEU A 54 -18.30 14.45 -17.94
C LEU A 54 -17.50 14.17 -16.67
N ASN A 55 -18.12 13.55 -15.66
CA ASN A 55 -17.42 13.15 -14.44
C ASN A 55 -16.29 12.14 -14.72
N ILE A 56 -16.57 11.12 -15.53
CA ILE A 56 -15.57 10.13 -15.95
C ILE A 56 -14.41 10.82 -16.70
N VAL A 57 -14.69 11.69 -17.66
CA VAL A 57 -13.67 12.42 -18.42
C VAL A 57 -12.82 13.32 -17.52
N MET A 58 -13.43 13.99 -16.54
CA MET A 58 -12.68 14.79 -15.56
C MET A 58 -11.70 13.94 -14.76
N GLN A 59 -12.08 12.73 -14.37
CA GLN A 59 -11.21 11.81 -13.63
C GLN A 59 -10.06 11.28 -14.49
N LEU A 60 -10.32 10.95 -15.75
CA LEU A 60 -9.26 10.57 -16.69
C LEU A 60 -8.26 11.70 -16.93
N ARG A 61 -8.73 12.94 -17.04
CA ARG A 61 -7.86 14.12 -17.15
C ARG A 61 -6.94 14.25 -15.93
N LYS A 62 -7.45 13.99 -14.72
CA LYS A 62 -6.63 13.97 -13.49
C LYS A 62 -5.53 12.92 -13.57
N CYS A 63 -5.86 11.70 -14.01
CA CYS A 63 -4.89 10.61 -14.17
C CYS A 63 -3.77 10.95 -15.18
N CYS A 64 -4.11 11.54 -16.32
CA CYS A 64 -3.14 11.95 -17.34
C CYS A 64 -2.23 13.09 -16.86
N ASN A 65 -2.76 14.05 -16.10
CA ASN A 65 -1.98 15.17 -15.58
C ASN A 65 -0.97 14.70 -14.53
N HIS A 66 -1.43 14.00 -13.48
CA HIS A 66 -0.53 13.46 -12.45
C HIS A 66 -1.23 12.36 -11.63
N PRO A 67 -0.60 11.19 -11.41
CA PRO A 67 -1.26 10.06 -10.75
C PRO A 67 -1.66 10.37 -9.30
N ASN A 68 -0.93 11.23 -8.57
CA ASN A 68 -1.28 11.55 -7.18
C ASN A 68 -2.53 12.45 -7.04
N LEU A 69 -2.99 13.11 -8.12
CA LEU A 69 -4.26 13.84 -8.10
C LEU A 69 -5.47 12.89 -8.23
N PHE A 70 -5.23 11.67 -8.70
CA PHE A 70 -6.24 10.64 -8.82
C PHE A 70 -6.24 9.74 -7.59
N GLU A 71 -5.10 9.10 -7.31
CA GLU A 71 -4.92 8.25 -6.14
C GLU A 71 -3.52 8.50 -5.53
N PRO A 72 -3.46 9.09 -4.32
CA PRO A 72 -2.19 9.29 -3.63
C PRO A 72 -1.54 7.94 -3.34
N ARG A 73 -0.21 7.87 -3.40
CA ARG A 73 0.49 6.64 -3.06
C ARG A 73 0.32 6.36 -1.56
N PRO A 74 -0.10 5.16 -1.14
CA PRO A 74 -0.16 4.82 0.27
C PRO A 74 1.25 4.84 0.87
N VAL A 75 1.34 5.29 2.11
CA VAL A 75 2.59 5.20 2.88
C VAL A 75 2.80 3.74 3.28
N VAL A 76 4.00 3.22 3.04
CA VAL A 76 4.36 1.86 3.45
C VAL A 76 4.92 1.91 4.86
N SER A 77 4.21 1.32 5.80
CA SER A 77 4.66 1.11 7.19
C SER A 77 4.65 -0.39 7.51
N PRO A 78 5.50 -0.86 8.43
CA PRO A 78 5.43 -2.23 8.90
C PRO A 78 4.04 -2.52 9.50
N PHE A 79 3.49 -3.69 9.22
CA PHE A 79 2.19 -4.09 9.73
C PHE A 79 2.26 -4.26 11.25
N ALA A 80 1.55 -3.41 11.99
CA ALA A 80 1.42 -3.52 13.43
C ALA A 80 0.37 -4.58 13.77
N MET A 81 0.79 -5.68 14.37
CA MET A 81 -0.10 -6.70 14.92
C MET A 81 0.00 -6.74 16.44
N GLN A 82 -1.13 -6.99 17.10
CA GLN A 82 -1.12 -7.22 18.54
C GLN A 82 -0.36 -8.52 18.85
N ALA A 83 0.41 -8.52 19.94
CA ALA A 83 1.05 -9.73 20.41
C ALA A 83 0.00 -10.81 20.68
N LEU A 84 0.20 -11.99 20.09
CA LEU A 84 -0.68 -13.13 20.32
C LEU A 84 -0.45 -13.66 21.75
N SER A 85 -1.49 -13.60 22.60
CA SER A 85 -1.48 -14.28 23.90
C SER A 85 -1.88 -15.73 23.71
N VAL A 86 -0.92 -16.64 23.83
CA VAL A 86 -1.19 -18.08 23.82
C VAL A 86 -1.24 -18.57 25.26
N THR A 87 -2.41 -19.00 25.72
CA THR A 87 -2.55 -19.66 27.03
C THR A 87 -2.11 -21.11 26.89
N VAL A 88 -0.97 -21.45 27.48
CA VAL A 88 -0.45 -22.82 27.53
C VAL A 88 -0.66 -23.42 28.93
N PRO A 89 -1.07 -24.69 29.06
CA PRO A 89 -1.10 -25.38 30.35
C PRO A 89 0.27 -25.39 31.02
N ALA A 90 0.33 -25.29 32.35
CA ALA A 90 1.58 -25.19 33.13
C ALA A 90 2.55 -26.36 32.87
N MET A 91 2.02 -27.58 32.73
CA MET A 91 2.76 -28.79 32.35
C MET A 91 3.54 -28.66 31.03
N LEU A 92 3.11 -27.79 30.12
CA LEU A 92 3.78 -27.54 28.84
C LEU A 92 4.87 -26.45 28.97
N LEU A 93 4.74 -25.56 29.96
CA LEU A 93 5.73 -24.51 30.26
C LEU A 93 7.01 -25.08 30.88
N ASP A 94 6.89 -26.07 31.77
CA ASP A 94 8.03 -26.73 32.42
C ASP A 94 8.87 -27.55 31.41
N LEU A 95 8.23 -28.14 30.40
CA LEU A 95 8.91 -28.82 29.30
C LEU A 95 9.73 -27.87 28.43
N CYS A 96 9.20 -26.68 28.11
CA CYS A 96 9.93 -25.66 27.36
C CYS A 96 11.16 -25.12 28.11
N LYS A 97 11.16 -25.13 29.45
CA LYS A 97 12.31 -24.75 30.27
C LYS A 97 13.34 -25.88 30.38
N SER A 98 12.86 -27.12 30.50
CA SER A 98 13.68 -28.34 30.60
C SER A 98 14.41 -28.69 29.29
N ALA A 99 13.90 -28.28 28.12
CA ALA A 99 14.55 -28.52 26.83
C ALA A 99 15.93 -27.82 26.64
N ASN A 100 16.31 -26.88 27.51
CA ASN A 100 17.64 -26.26 27.50
C ASN A 100 18.70 -27.08 28.26
N SER A 101 18.27 -28.06 29.05
CA SER A 101 19.10 -29.04 29.73
C SER A 101 18.95 -30.37 28.99
N ASN A 102 20.07 -30.96 28.57
CA ASN A 102 20.13 -32.18 27.75
C ASN A 102 19.69 -33.45 28.51
N GLU A 103 18.53 -33.47 29.14
CA GLU A 103 17.96 -34.67 29.75
C GLU A 103 16.56 -34.95 29.21
N ASP A 104 16.31 -36.24 29.04
CA ASP A 104 15.27 -36.89 28.23
C ASP A 104 13.90 -36.19 28.28
N ILE A 105 13.55 -35.54 27.17
CA ILE A 105 12.24 -34.91 26.98
C ILE A 105 11.17 -36.03 26.93
N PRO A 106 10.19 -36.07 27.85
CA PRO A 106 9.10 -37.03 27.76
C PRO A 106 8.32 -36.81 26.45
N SER A 107 7.96 -37.90 25.79
CA SER A 107 7.39 -37.92 24.43
C SER A 107 6.16 -36.99 24.30
N ILE A 108 6.39 -35.75 23.86
CA ILE A 108 5.34 -34.77 23.62
C ILE A 108 4.48 -35.30 22.44
N PRO A 109 3.16 -35.46 22.62
CA PRO A 109 2.25 -35.77 21.51
C PRO A 109 2.47 -34.81 20.35
N GLU A 110 2.50 -35.32 19.13
CA GLU A 110 2.89 -34.55 17.94
C GLU A 110 2.00 -33.31 17.72
N CYS A 111 0.76 -33.32 18.21
CA CYS A 111 -0.16 -32.20 18.19
C CYS A 111 0.24 -31.00 19.08
N LEU A 112 1.12 -31.21 20.06
CA LEU A 112 1.58 -30.18 21.01
C LEU A 112 2.99 -29.66 20.69
N ARG A 113 3.65 -30.17 19.64
CA ARG A 113 4.91 -29.61 19.14
C ARG A 113 4.65 -28.33 18.35
N LEU A 114 4.70 -27.20 19.06
CA LEU A 114 4.64 -25.85 18.47
C LEU A 114 5.75 -25.59 17.44
N SER A 115 6.86 -26.36 17.46
CA SER A 115 7.90 -26.32 16.44
C SER A 115 7.41 -26.72 15.05
N HIS A 116 6.41 -27.60 14.95
CA HIS A 116 5.80 -28.01 13.68
C HIS A 116 4.68 -27.06 13.22
N LEU A 117 4.00 -26.36 14.15
CA LEU A 117 3.01 -25.33 13.78
C LEU A 117 3.68 -24.09 13.18
N MET A 118 4.88 -23.73 13.67
CA MET A 118 5.67 -22.62 13.16
C MET A 118 6.56 -23.09 12.01
N ARG A 119 5.98 -23.62 10.92
CA ARG A 119 6.67 -23.88 9.63
C ARG A 119 7.07 -22.57 8.91
N GLY A 120 7.63 -21.61 9.63
CA GLY A 120 8.53 -20.63 9.05
C GLY A 120 9.92 -21.27 8.91
N SER A 121 10.68 -20.89 7.89
CA SER A 121 12.10 -21.24 7.85
C SER A 121 12.78 -20.78 9.15
N GLN A 122 13.81 -21.50 9.62
CA GLN A 122 14.61 -21.08 10.77
C GLN A 122 15.12 -19.63 10.61
N PHE A 123 15.33 -19.20 9.36
CA PHE A 123 15.60 -17.83 8.94
C PHE A 123 14.46 -16.84 9.28
N ALA A 124 13.19 -17.20 9.02
CA ALA A 124 12.05 -16.37 9.41
C ALA A 124 11.98 -16.21 10.93
N TRP A 125 12.25 -17.25 11.70
CA TRP A 125 12.28 -17.18 13.16
C TRP A 125 13.42 -16.30 13.70
N SER A 126 14.63 -16.40 13.11
CA SER A 126 15.75 -15.52 13.47
C SER A 126 15.51 -14.07 13.08
N GLU A 127 14.92 -13.82 11.91
CA GLU A 127 14.57 -12.48 11.46
C GLU A 127 13.43 -11.89 12.28
N ILE A 128 12.41 -12.66 12.66
CA ILE A 128 11.37 -12.19 13.58
C ILE A 128 11.98 -11.80 14.93
N ARG A 129 12.94 -12.57 15.46
CA ARG A 129 13.63 -12.21 16.71
C ARG A 129 14.51 -10.97 16.55
N ARG A 130 15.16 -10.78 15.39
CA ARG A 130 15.98 -9.61 15.06
C ARG A 130 15.16 -8.34 14.82
N LEU A 131 14.00 -8.50 14.18
CA LEU A 131 13.06 -7.43 13.81
C LEU A 131 12.01 -7.18 14.89
N SER A 132 11.91 -8.04 15.91
CA SER A 132 11.06 -7.82 17.08
C SER A 132 11.51 -6.51 17.71
N ALA A 133 10.69 -5.48 17.52
CA ALA A 133 10.89 -4.21 18.20
C ALA A 133 10.99 -4.47 19.70
N GLY A 134 11.97 -3.87 20.36
CA GLY A 134 12.07 -3.93 21.81
C GLY A 134 10.77 -3.40 22.42
N ARG A 135 10.35 -3.98 23.55
CA ARG A 135 9.14 -3.52 24.28
C ARG A 135 9.13 -2.00 24.49
N THR A 136 10.31 -1.41 24.71
CA THR A 136 10.53 0.03 24.84
C THR A 136 10.06 0.84 23.64
N LEU A 137 10.36 0.38 22.41
CA LEU A 137 10.01 1.07 21.16
C LEU A 137 8.50 0.98 20.88
N ILE A 138 7.85 -0.11 21.32
CA ILE A 138 6.39 -0.29 21.22
C ILE A 138 5.67 0.63 22.22
N GLU A 139 6.19 0.75 23.45
CA GLU A 139 5.67 1.66 24.48
C GLU A 139 5.82 3.13 24.07
N GLU A 140 6.97 3.51 23.50
CA GLU A 140 7.19 4.85 22.95
C GLU A 140 6.22 5.18 21.80
N LEU A 141 6.00 4.27 20.84
CA LEU A 141 5.05 4.50 19.75
C LEU A 141 3.59 4.61 20.24
N ASN A 142 3.20 3.80 21.23
CA ASN A 142 1.86 3.88 21.82
C ASN A 142 1.65 5.20 22.59
N SER A 143 2.67 5.69 23.30
CA SER A 143 2.60 6.99 23.98
C SER A 143 2.51 8.17 23.01
N GLN A 144 3.15 8.10 21.84
CA GLN A 144 3.06 9.14 20.81
C GLN A 144 1.70 9.19 20.08
N GLN A 145 0.94 8.09 20.07
CA GLN A 145 -0.41 8.06 19.46
C GLN A 145 -1.52 8.64 20.36
N GLN A 146 -1.24 8.89 21.65
CA GLN A 146 -2.22 9.40 22.62
C GLN A 146 -2.13 10.93 22.85
N GLN A 147 -1.19 11.62 22.18
CA GLN A 147 -1.09 13.08 22.09
C GLN A 147 -1.65 13.58 20.75
#